data_AF-A0AAE1II98-F1
#
_entry.id   AF-A0AAE1II98-F1
#
_cell.length_a   1.000
_cell.length_b   1.000
_cell.length_c   1.000
_cell.angle_alpha   90.00
_cell.angle_beta   90.00
_cell.angle_gamma   90.00
#
_symmetry.space_group_name_H-M   'P 1'
#
loop_
_entity.id
_entity.type
_entity.pdbx_description
1 polymer ?
#
loop_
_entity_poly.entity_id
_entity_poly.type
_entity_poly.pdbx_seq_one_letter_code
_entity_poly.pdbx_strand_id
1 'polypeptide(L)'
;MPPKQSSTGAGRGRPAKANKAQPPARNASESSNPFESSDDQAPEANQAINIEEEQTEPEKSIPKALLTRLLHEFFTKEATRMSRDANTAVSKYVDIFVREAIVRTAVEKPGGFLEVEDLEKVTPQLLLDL
;
A
#
# COMPACT_ATOMS: atom_id res chain seq x y z
N MET A 1 -10.57 -57.54 -38.85
CA MET A 1 -9.92 -57.03 -40.09
C MET A 1 -10.26 -55.54 -40.24
N PRO A 2 -9.30 -54.67 -40.64
CA PRO A 2 -9.29 -53.19 -40.49
C PRO A 2 -9.83 -52.47 -41.76
N PRO A 3 -9.62 -51.15 -42.09
CA PRO A 3 -9.19 -49.90 -41.37
C PRO A 3 -10.17 -48.68 -41.63
N LYS A 4 -10.02 -47.40 -41.19
CA LYS A 4 -9.17 -46.31 -41.77
C LYS A 4 -9.45 -44.89 -41.16
N GLN A 5 -8.41 -44.02 -41.19
CA GLN A 5 -8.36 -42.53 -41.32
C GLN A 5 -8.63 -41.65 -40.07
N SER A 6 -7.98 -40.50 -39.81
CA SER A 6 -6.92 -39.70 -40.48
C SER A 6 -6.33 -38.61 -39.56
N SER A 7 -5.04 -38.31 -39.75
CA SER A 7 -4.22 -37.10 -39.44
C SER A 7 -4.72 -35.95 -38.54
N THR A 8 -3.87 -35.51 -37.59
CA THR A 8 -3.11 -34.22 -37.58
C THR A 8 -2.49 -33.96 -36.20
N GLY A 9 -1.34 -33.26 -36.15
CA GLY A 9 -0.92 -32.54 -34.93
C GLY A 9 0.49 -32.80 -34.37
N ALA A 10 1.50 -32.25 -35.06
CA ALA A 10 2.79 -31.73 -34.59
C ALA A 10 3.42 -32.18 -33.24
N GLY A 11 4.62 -32.76 -33.35
CA GLY A 11 5.63 -32.91 -32.28
C GLY A 11 6.26 -31.56 -31.87
N ARG A 12 6.78 -31.42 -30.65
CA ARG A 12 8.06 -31.93 -30.11
C ARG A 12 9.12 -30.82 -30.09
N GLY A 13 9.62 -30.52 -28.89
CA GLY A 13 11.07 -30.34 -28.68
C GLY A 13 11.62 -28.92 -28.51
N ARG A 14 12.11 -28.66 -27.29
CA ARG A 14 13.20 -27.76 -26.84
C ARG A 14 14.33 -27.54 -27.88
N PRO A 15 15.04 -26.39 -27.88
CA PRO A 15 16.35 -26.26 -27.16
C PRO A 15 16.61 -24.82 -26.60
N ALA A 16 17.36 -24.59 -25.50
CA ALA A 16 18.81 -24.54 -25.22
C ALA A 16 19.52 -23.17 -25.47
N LYS A 17 20.27 -22.73 -24.44
CA LYS A 17 21.09 -21.49 -24.30
C LYS A 17 22.14 -21.33 -25.41
N ALA A 18 22.42 -20.07 -25.80
CA ALA A 18 23.73 -19.66 -26.33
C ALA A 18 23.96 -18.14 -26.11
N ASN A 19 25.24 -17.79 -26.03
CA ASN A 19 25.80 -16.55 -25.52
C ASN A 19 26.34 -15.67 -26.68
N LYS A 20 26.46 -14.35 -26.44
CA LYS A 20 27.44 -13.40 -27.03
C LYS A 20 27.15 -12.79 -28.42
N ALA A 21 27.10 -11.45 -28.48
CA ALA A 21 27.97 -10.55 -29.26
C ALA A 21 27.29 -9.20 -29.61
N GLN A 22 27.99 -8.09 -29.33
CA GLN A 22 27.73 -6.71 -29.77
C GLN A 22 28.53 -6.45 -31.07
N PRO A 23 28.09 -5.63 -32.04
CA PRO A 23 28.56 -4.21 -32.18
C PRO A 23 27.58 -3.31 -33.01
N PRO A 24 27.97 -2.14 -33.57
CA PRO A 24 28.42 -0.90 -32.94
C PRO A 24 27.59 0.36 -33.35
N ALA A 25 27.85 1.45 -32.61
CA ALA A 25 27.80 2.88 -32.96
C ALA A 25 26.69 3.42 -33.89
N ARG A 26 25.77 4.21 -33.30
CA ARG A 26 25.09 5.29 -33.99
C ARG A 26 25.30 6.57 -33.18
N ASN A 27 25.98 7.53 -33.82
CA ASN A 27 26.33 8.84 -33.28
C ASN A 27 25.09 9.52 -32.70
N ALA A 28 25.02 9.63 -31.38
CA ALA A 28 24.03 10.44 -30.70
C ALA A 28 24.52 11.88 -30.72
N SER A 29 23.66 12.72 -31.27
CA SER A 29 23.77 14.16 -31.42
C SER A 29 24.34 14.86 -30.19
N GLU A 30 25.24 15.80 -30.44
CA GLU A 30 25.64 16.84 -29.50
C GLU A 30 24.39 17.65 -29.09
N SER A 31 23.71 17.22 -28.03
CA SER A 31 22.85 18.11 -27.27
C SER A 31 23.72 18.78 -26.23
N SER A 32 24.10 20.02 -26.50
CA SER A 32 24.71 20.92 -25.53
C SER A 32 23.75 21.13 -24.37
N ASN A 33 23.89 20.33 -23.30
CA ASN A 33 23.18 20.53 -22.05
C ASN A 33 23.99 21.51 -21.18
N PRO A 34 23.52 22.75 -20.96
CA PRO A 34 24.23 23.77 -20.20
C PRO A 34 24.21 23.54 -18.66
N PHE A 35 23.94 22.32 -18.21
CA PHE A 35 23.85 21.95 -16.79
C PHE A 35 24.82 20.82 -16.37
N GLU A 36 25.80 20.47 -17.20
CA GLU A 36 26.87 19.55 -16.81
C GLU A 36 27.80 20.24 -15.80
N SER A 37 27.41 20.18 -14.53
CA SER A 37 28.21 20.66 -13.40
C SER A 37 29.29 19.63 -13.10
N SER A 38 30.52 20.13 -13.01
CA SER A 38 31.75 19.37 -12.87
C SER A 38 31.80 18.52 -11.60
N ASP A 39 32.36 17.33 -11.81
CA ASP A 39 32.81 16.31 -10.87
C ASP A 39 33.44 16.86 -9.57
N ASP A 40 32.93 16.41 -8.41
CA ASP A 40 33.72 16.32 -7.17
C ASP A 40 33.20 15.16 -6.28
N GLN A 41 33.62 13.95 -6.64
CA GLN A 41 34.05 12.84 -5.78
C GLN A 41 33.26 12.56 -4.48
N ALA A 42 32.27 11.67 -4.56
CA ALA A 42 31.63 11.05 -3.39
C ALA A 42 32.41 9.81 -2.92
N PRO A 43 32.69 9.61 -1.63
CA PRO A 43 33.11 8.31 -1.13
C PRO A 43 31.90 7.37 -1.08
N GLU A 44 31.96 6.28 -1.85
CA GLU A 44 31.00 5.17 -1.76
C GLU A 44 31.08 4.49 -0.38
N ALA A 45 30.27 4.96 0.56
CA ALA A 45 29.95 4.20 1.74
C ALA A 45 28.93 3.12 1.35
N ASN A 46 29.44 1.92 1.05
CA ASN A 46 28.64 0.69 1.01
C ASN A 46 28.07 0.41 2.41
N GLN A 47 27.01 1.13 2.80
CA GLN A 47 26.14 0.69 3.88
C GLN A 47 25.22 -0.38 3.31
N ALA A 48 25.60 -1.63 3.53
CA ALA A 48 24.67 -2.73 3.45
C ALA A 48 23.49 -2.39 4.39
N ILE A 49 22.38 -1.96 3.80
CA ILE A 49 21.12 -1.81 4.52
C ILE A 49 20.73 -3.23 4.90
N ASN A 50 21.00 -3.57 6.15
CA ASN A 50 20.48 -4.76 6.79
C ASN A 50 18.97 -4.52 6.87
N ILE A 51 18.22 -5.03 5.89
CA ILE A 51 16.76 -5.08 5.96
C ILE A 51 16.47 -6.15 7.00
N GLU A 52 16.55 -5.75 8.26
CA GLU A 52 15.93 -6.49 9.35
C GLU A 52 14.47 -6.61 8.96
N GLU A 53 14.00 -7.84 8.78
CA GLU A 53 12.60 -8.14 8.54
C GLU A 53 11.80 -7.56 9.71
N GLU A 54 11.29 -6.35 9.50
CA GLU A 54 10.41 -5.66 10.42
C GLU A 54 9.24 -6.61 10.63
N GLN A 55 9.23 -7.25 11.80
CA GLN A 55 8.13 -8.07 12.25
C GLN A 55 6.90 -7.20 12.11
N THR A 56 6.07 -7.53 11.12
CA THR A 56 4.90 -6.73 10.78
C THR A 56 4.01 -6.82 12.00
N GLU A 57 4.06 -5.80 12.86
CA GLU A 57 3.19 -5.72 14.02
C GLU A 57 1.76 -5.93 13.49
N PRO A 58 0.96 -6.79 14.14
CA PRO A 58 -0.40 -7.02 13.69
C PRO A 58 -1.09 -5.66 13.58
N GLU A 59 -1.66 -5.37 12.41
CA GLU A 59 -2.31 -4.09 12.16
C GLU A 59 -3.29 -3.80 13.31
N LYS A 60 -2.97 -2.78 14.11
CA LYS A 60 -3.81 -2.35 15.23
C LYS A 60 -5.12 -1.83 14.64
N SER A 61 -6.13 -2.70 14.61
CA SER A 61 -7.43 -2.43 14.01
C SER A 61 -8.55 -2.89 14.94
N ILE A 62 -9.69 -2.22 14.85
CA ILE A 62 -10.85 -2.48 15.71
C ILE A 62 -11.47 -3.83 15.33
N PRO A 63 -11.69 -4.75 16.29
CA PRO A 63 -12.31 -6.04 16.00
C PRO A 63 -13.72 -5.87 15.38
N LYS A 64 -13.96 -6.49 14.23
CA LYS A 64 -15.24 -6.39 13.49
C LYS A 64 -16.46 -6.80 14.32
N ALA A 65 -16.30 -7.80 15.18
CA ALA A 65 -17.37 -8.25 16.07
C ALA A 65 -17.79 -7.18 17.09
N LEU A 66 -16.83 -6.38 17.58
CA LEU A 66 -17.09 -5.27 18.49
C LEU A 66 -17.88 -4.17 17.79
N LEU A 67 -17.46 -3.76 16.59
CA LEU A 67 -18.17 -2.76 15.80
C LEU A 67 -19.60 -3.19 15.48
N THR A 68 -19.79 -4.46 15.13
CA THR A 68 -21.12 -5.02 14.88
C THR A 68 -22.00 -4.88 16.12
N ARG A 69 -21.49 -5.25 17.30
CA ARG A 69 -22.22 -5.12 18.57
C ARG A 69 -22.57 -3.66 18.89
N LEU A 70 -21.61 -2.74 18.74
CA LEU A 70 -21.83 -1.32 18.96
C LEU A 70 -22.97 -0.80 18.07
N LEU A 71 -22.92 -1.07 16.77
CA LEU A 71 -23.96 -0.62 15.84
C LEU A 71 -25.35 -1.18 16.19
N HIS A 72 -25.42 -2.46 16.56
CA HIS A 72 -26.67 -3.10 16.95
C HIS A 72 -27.30 -2.49 18.20
N GLU A 73 -26.50 -1.97 19.14
CA GLU A 73 -26.98 -1.26 20.33
C GLU A 73 -27.70 0.06 19.97
N PHE A 74 -27.28 0.72 18.90
CA PHE A 74 -27.83 2.01 18.46
C PHE A 74 -28.95 1.89 17.41
N PHE A 75 -29.27 0.68 16.94
CA PHE A 75 -30.40 0.49 16.02
C PHE A 75 -31.74 0.56 16.76
N THR A 76 -32.62 1.46 16.32
CA THR A 76 -33.98 1.59 16.88
C THR A 76 -34.84 0.33 16.67
N LYS A 77 -34.57 -0.44 15.62
CA LYS A 77 -35.32 -1.66 15.27
C LYS A 77 -34.44 -2.90 15.47
N GLU A 78 -34.90 -3.84 16.29
CA GLU A 78 -34.19 -5.10 16.56
C GLU A 78 -33.96 -5.97 15.32
N ALA A 79 -34.83 -5.86 14.30
CA ALA A 79 -34.71 -6.60 13.05
C ALA A 79 -33.66 -6.01 12.08
N THR A 80 -33.03 -4.88 12.41
CA THR A 80 -32.03 -4.25 11.55
C THR A 80 -30.82 -5.18 11.40
N ARG A 81 -30.38 -5.38 10.16
CA ARG A 81 -29.22 -6.21 9.81
C ARG A 81 -28.33 -5.44 8.86
N MET A 82 -27.03 -5.73 8.91
CA MET A 82 -26.03 -5.10 8.07
C MET A 82 -25.37 -6.16 7.18
N SER A 83 -25.17 -5.86 5.91
CA SER A 83 -24.45 -6.74 4.99
C SER A 83 -22.97 -6.85 5.39
N ARG A 84 -22.29 -7.92 4.93
CA ARG A 84 -20.87 -8.12 5.21
C ARG A 84 -20.00 -6.99 4.66
N ASP A 85 -20.34 -6.49 3.48
CA ASP A 85 -19.60 -5.41 2.82
C ASP A 85 -19.82 -4.08 3.55
N ALA A 86 -21.05 -3.79 3.99
CA ALA A 86 -21.35 -2.62 4.81
C ALA A 86 -20.56 -2.67 6.15
N ASN A 87 -20.48 -3.83 6.79
CA ASN A 87 -19.67 -4.00 8.00
C ASN A 87 -18.17 -3.72 7.75
N THR A 88 -17.68 -4.14 6.57
CA THR A 88 -16.30 -3.88 6.16
C THR A 88 -16.06 -2.38 5.89
N ALA A 89 -17.03 -1.70 5.28
CA ALA A 89 -16.97 -0.25 5.06
C ALA A 89 -16.99 0.53 6.37
N VAL A 90 -17.89 0.20 7.30
CA VAL A 90 -17.93 0.83 8.63
C VAL A 90 -16.64 0.59 9.40
N SER A 91 -16.06 -0.62 9.30
CA SER A 91 -14.77 -0.91 9.94
C SER A 91 -13.67 0.04 9.46
N LYS A 92 -13.60 0.32 8.16
CA LYS A 92 -12.65 1.29 7.61
C LYS A 92 -12.99 2.72 8.02
N TYR A 93 -14.27 3.09 8.01
CA TYR A 93 -14.71 4.43 8.42
C TYR A 93 -14.27 4.75 9.86
N VAL A 94 -14.52 3.84 10.81
CA VAL A 94 -14.15 4.07 12.22
C VAL A 94 -12.62 4.06 12.40
N ASP A 95 -11.89 3.21 11.67
CA ASP A 95 -10.42 3.21 11.70
C ASP A 95 -9.83 4.54 11.19
N ILE A 96 -10.36 5.06 10.08
CA ILE A 96 -9.97 6.38 9.53
C ILE A 96 -10.32 7.50 10.51
N PHE A 97 -11.52 7.47 11.10
CA PHE A 97 -11.95 8.45 12.09
C PHE A 97 -10.98 8.56 13.27
N VAL A 98 -10.58 7.43 13.85
CA VAL A 98 -9.64 7.41 14.99
C VAL A 98 -8.25 7.89 14.57
N ARG A 99 -7.78 7.49 13.38
CA ARG A 99 -6.47 7.94 12.86
C ARG A 99 -6.46 9.44 12.59
N GLU A 100 -7.51 9.98 11.98
CA GLU A 100 -7.67 11.42 11.76
C GLU A 100 -7.69 12.19 13.09
N ALA A 101 -8.42 11.70 14.10
CA ALA A 101 -8.42 12.31 15.41
C ALA A 101 -7.01 12.40 16.01
N ILE A 102 -6.23 11.32 15.95
CA ILE A 102 -4.85 11.29 16.46
C ILE A 102 -3.96 12.24 15.67
N VAL A 103 -3.99 12.18 14.34
CA VAL A 103 -3.13 12.99 13.48
C VAL A 103 -3.44 14.48 13.63
N ARG A 104 -4.71 14.88 13.62
CA ARG A 104 -5.10 16.28 13.81
C ARG A 104 -4.68 16.81 15.18
N THR A 105 -4.86 16.01 16.23
CA THR A 105 -4.43 16.37 17.58
C THR A 105 -2.90 16.51 17.66
N ALA A 106 -2.15 15.62 17.00
CA ALA A 106 -0.69 15.70 16.94
C ALA A 106 -0.17 16.89 16.11
N VAL A 107 -0.94 17.35 15.12
CA VAL A 107 -0.63 18.57 14.36
C VAL A 107 -0.91 19.82 15.21
N GLU A 108 -1.99 19.84 15.98
CA GLU A 108 -2.35 20.94 16.88
C GLU A 108 -1.31 21.12 18.01
N LYS A 109 -0.80 20.02 18.58
CA LYS A 109 0.29 20.04 19.58
C LYS A 109 1.52 19.30 19.05
N PRO A 110 2.45 20.01 18.39
CA PRO A 110 3.68 19.39 17.91
C PRO A 110 4.59 19.02 19.08
N GLY A 111 4.62 17.73 19.38
CA GLY A 111 5.52 17.14 20.37
C GLY A 111 4.93 17.01 21.78
N GLY A 112 5.45 16.05 22.55
CA GLY A 112 4.92 15.70 23.87
C GLY A 112 3.73 14.74 23.80
N PHE A 113 3.08 14.55 24.95
CA PHE A 113 1.91 13.68 25.07
C PHE A 113 0.65 14.43 24.64
N LEU A 114 -0.27 13.77 23.94
CA LEU A 114 -1.55 14.35 23.54
C LEU A 114 -2.47 14.43 24.76
N GLU A 115 -2.97 15.62 25.06
CA GLU A 115 -3.87 15.87 26.18
C GLU A 115 -5.32 16.02 25.67
N VAL A 116 -6.28 16.04 26.58
CA VAL A 116 -7.71 16.10 26.24
C VAL A 116 -8.04 17.44 25.59
N GLU A 117 -7.44 18.51 26.08
CA GLU A 117 -7.59 19.88 25.60
C GLU A 117 -7.14 20.02 24.14
N ASP A 118 -6.15 19.22 23.70
CA ASP A 118 -5.69 19.21 22.32
C ASP A 118 -6.73 18.57 21.39
N LEU A 119 -7.35 17.48 21.83
CA LEU A 119 -8.43 16.81 21.09
C LEU A 119 -9.68 17.70 21.01
N GLU A 120 -10.03 18.38 22.09
CA GLU A 120 -11.19 19.28 22.15
C GLU A 120 -11.11 20.42 21.14
N LYS A 121 -9.90 20.96 20.90
CA LYS A 121 -9.69 22.01 19.89
C LYS A 121 -9.99 21.53 18.47
N VAL A 122 -9.62 20.29 18.12
CA VAL A 122 -9.82 19.75 16.78
C VAL A 122 -11.19 19.09 16.58
N THR A 123 -11.89 18.76 17.68
CA THR A 123 -13.17 18.05 17.67
C THR A 123 -14.25 18.72 16.79
N PRO A 124 -14.46 20.05 16.80
CA PRO A 124 -15.49 20.67 15.99
C PRO A 124 -15.32 20.39 14.49
N GLN A 125 -14.10 20.56 13.96
CA GLN A 125 -13.82 20.30 12.54
C GLN A 125 -13.79 18.80 12.25
N LEU A 126 -13.23 17.99 13.16
CA LEU A 126 -13.21 16.54 13.03
C LEU A 126 -14.63 15.98 12.84
N LEU A 127 -15.62 16.46 13.61
CA LEU A 127 -17.00 16.01 13.51
C LEU A 127 -17.73 16.50 12.24
N LEU A 128 -17.26 17.57 11.60
CA LEU A 128 -17.86 18.13 10.39
C LEU A 128 -17.32 17.53 9.09
N ASP A 129 -16.13 16.93 9.13
CA ASP A 129 -15.49 16.31 7.96
C ASP A 129 -15.94 14.86 7.69
N LEU A 130 -16.75 14.31 8.59
CA LEU A 130 -17.19 12.90 8.62
C LEU A 130 -18.66 12.72 8.19
#